data_AF-A0A0D2QI60-F1
#
_entry.id   AF-A0A0D2QI60-F1
#
_cell.length_a   1.000
_cell.length_b   1.000
_cell.length_c   1.000
_cell.angle_alpha   90.00
_cell.angle_beta   90.00
_cell.angle_gamma   90.00
#
_symmetry.space_group_name_H-M   'P 1'
#
loop_
_entity.id
_entity.type
_entity.pdbx_description
1 polymer ?
#
loop_
_entity_poly.entity_id
_entity_poly.type
_entity_poly.pdbx_seq_one_letter_code
_entity_poly.pdbx_strand_id
1 'polypeptide(L)'
;MMEDFTEKERELRTSSLTRKQPNTGSKETSLDEVLCRHKERKPFAYGLCNECYEEFMKVSGGLDGGSDPPVFQRAEKERLGKLSIQENAKLYSLCEKTIVSISVGKY
;
A
#
# COMPACT_ATOMS: atom_id res chain seq x y z
N MET A 1 9.51 17.76 -5.54
CA MET A 1 9.81 16.96 -6.75
C MET A 1 9.11 15.61 -6.65
N MET A 2 8.95 14.87 -7.75
CA MET A 2 8.43 13.49 -7.72
C MET A 2 9.27 12.57 -6.81
N GLU A 3 10.54 12.95 -6.62
CA GLU A 3 11.53 12.33 -5.72
C GLU A 3 11.09 12.33 -4.25
N ASP A 4 10.48 13.41 -3.76
CA ASP A 4 10.02 13.52 -2.36
C ASP A 4 8.91 12.51 -2.05
N PHE A 5 8.07 12.19 -3.03
CA PHE A 5 6.98 11.22 -2.87
C PHE A 5 7.51 9.79 -2.86
N THR A 6 8.49 9.48 -3.71
CA THR A 6 9.14 8.16 -3.74
C THR A 6 9.99 7.90 -2.49
N GLU A 7 10.64 8.94 -1.96
CA GLU A 7 11.38 8.87 -0.69
C GLU A 7 10.43 8.64 0.49
N LYS A 8 9.27 9.29 0.49
CA LYS A 8 8.25 9.06 1.51
C LYS A 8 7.63 7.66 1.45
N GLU A 9 7.47 7.09 0.26
CA GLU A 9 6.99 5.70 0.10
C GLU A 9 7.99 4.68 0.67
N ARG A 10 9.29 4.80 0.34
CA ARG A 10 10.32 3.88 0.87
C ARG A 10 10.42 3.97 2.39
N GLU A 11 10.29 5.17 2.97
CA GLU A 11 10.29 5.40 4.41
C GLU A 11 9.05 4.81 5.09
N LEU A 12 7.87 4.94 4.46
CA LEU A 12 6.64 4.31 4.95
C LEU A 12 6.70 2.78 4.91
N ARG A 13 7.32 2.19 3.87
CA ARG A 13 7.54 0.74 3.80
C ARG A 13 8.53 0.25 4.86
N THR A 14 9.66 0.94 5.04
CA THR A 14 10.67 0.57 6.06
C THR A 14 10.18 0.81 7.49
N SER A 15 9.41 1.87 7.74
CA SER A 15 8.75 2.09 9.04
C SER A 15 7.64 1.07 9.31
N SER A 16 6.92 0.59 8.29
CA SER A 16 5.91 -0.47 8.46
C SER A 16 6.51 -1.82 8.86
N LEU A 17 7.73 -2.13 8.39
CA LEU A 17 8.49 -3.34 8.78
C LEU A 17 9.04 -3.27 10.21
N THR A 18 9.21 -2.07 10.78
CA THR A 18 9.81 -1.85 12.11
C THR A 18 8.79 -1.38 13.16
N ARG A 19 7.60 -0.96 12.73
CA ARG A 19 6.48 -0.60 13.60
C ARG A 19 5.93 -1.87 14.21
N LYS A 20 6.12 -2.04 15.53
CA LYS A 20 5.28 -2.92 16.34
C LYS A 20 3.83 -2.50 16.08
N GLN A 21 3.10 -3.31 15.31
CA GLN A 21 1.69 -3.11 15.05
C GLN A 21 1.00 -2.90 16.41
N PRO A 22 0.27 -1.78 16.63
CA PRO A 22 -0.64 -1.74 17.76
C PRO A 22 -1.66 -2.84 17.50
N ASN A 23 -1.67 -3.84 18.40
CA ASN A 23 -2.68 -4.86 18.52
C ASN A 23 -4.04 -4.30 18.07
N THR A 24 -4.51 -4.69 16.88
CA THR A 24 -5.87 -4.40 16.43
C THR A 24 -6.81 -5.30 17.23
N GLY A 25 -7.16 -4.82 18.42
CA GLY A 25 -8.11 -5.48 19.30
C GLY A 25 -7.64 -5.46 20.74
N SER A 26 -7.68 -4.32 21.41
CA SER A 26 -7.59 -4.34 22.87
C SER A 26 -8.46 -3.26 23.50
N LYS A 27 -9.64 -3.69 23.97
CA LYS A 27 -9.94 -3.44 25.39
C LYS A 27 -8.70 -3.86 26.17
N GLU A 28 -8.29 -3.11 27.19
CA GLU A 28 -7.19 -3.45 28.10
C GLU A 28 -7.41 -4.83 28.74
N THR A 29 -7.22 -5.91 27.99
CA THR A 29 -7.04 -7.26 28.50
C THR A 29 -5.60 -7.27 28.91
N SER A 30 -5.36 -7.38 30.22
CA SER A 30 -4.03 -7.48 30.81
C SER A 30 -3.08 -8.24 29.89
N LEU A 31 -1.89 -7.68 29.71
CA LEU A 31 -0.80 -8.10 28.82
C LEU A 31 -0.39 -9.60 28.93
N ASP A 32 -1.03 -10.35 29.82
CA ASP A 32 -0.81 -11.74 30.19
C ASP A 32 -1.90 -12.73 29.72
N GLU A 33 -2.98 -12.29 29.06
CA GLU A 33 -3.99 -13.25 28.57
C GLU A 33 -3.49 -14.03 27.35
N VAL A 34 -3.03 -15.26 27.60
CA VAL A 34 -2.73 -16.26 26.59
C VAL A 34 -4.01 -16.57 25.79
N LEU A 35 -4.12 -16.00 24.59
CA LEU A 35 -5.21 -16.28 23.64
C LEU A 35 -5.06 -17.65 22.95
N CYS A 36 -3.89 -18.28 23.09
CA CYS A 36 -3.69 -19.65 22.65
C CYS A 36 -4.60 -20.62 23.41
N ARG A 37 -5.17 -21.61 22.71
CA ARG A 37 -5.87 -22.74 23.35
C ARG A 37 -5.00 -23.45 24.39
N HIS A 38 -3.68 -23.42 24.21
CA HIS A 38 -2.71 -24.04 25.11
C HIS A 38 -2.27 -23.08 26.23
N LYS A 39 -3.08 -22.98 27.29
CA LYS A 39 -2.82 -22.08 28.44
C LYS A 39 -1.56 -22.44 29.25
N GLU A 40 -1.19 -23.71 29.29
CA GLU A 40 -0.03 -24.21 30.05
C GLU A 40 1.31 -24.07 29.31
N ARG A 41 1.30 -23.62 28.05
CA ARG A 41 2.51 -23.49 27.23
C ARG A 41 3.08 -22.08 27.34
N LYS A 42 4.41 -21.97 27.31
CA LYS A 42 5.10 -20.69 27.29
C LYS A 42 4.63 -19.85 26.09
N PRO A 43 4.19 -18.59 26.30
CA PRO A 43 3.88 -17.67 25.23
C PRO A 43 5.11 -17.42 24.35
N PHE A 44 4.89 -17.29 23.03
CA PHE A 44 5.95 -16.99 22.07
C PHE A 44 5.72 -15.63 21.39
N ALA A 45 4.71 -15.53 20.52
CA ALA A 45 4.39 -14.31 19.78
C ALA A 45 2.90 -14.26 19.42
N TYR A 46 2.35 -13.05 19.24
CA TYR A 46 0.93 -12.81 18.91
C TYR A 46 -0.07 -13.51 19.86
N GLY A 47 0.30 -13.72 21.12
CA GLY A 47 -0.53 -14.46 22.09
C GLY A 47 -0.59 -15.98 21.86
N LEU A 48 0.25 -16.53 20.98
CA LEU A 48 0.33 -17.94 20.62
C LEU A 48 1.55 -18.63 21.27
N CYS A 49 1.42 -19.92 21.56
CA CYS A 49 2.60 -20.76 21.83
C CYS A 49 3.35 -21.06 20.51
N ASN A 50 4.59 -21.52 20.61
CA ASN A 50 5.47 -21.73 19.46
C ASN A 50 4.83 -22.58 18.34
N GLU A 51 4.24 -23.73 18.69
CA GLU A 51 3.60 -24.61 17.70
C GLU A 51 2.44 -23.92 16.96
N CYS A 52 1.59 -23.19 17.68
CA CYS A 52 0.46 -22.47 17.08
C CYS A 52 0.91 -21.25 16.27
N TYR A 53 2.00 -20.60 16.67
CA TYR A 53 2.60 -19.51 15.91
C TYR A 53 3.11 -20.01 14.55
N GLU A 54 3.86 -21.11 14.54
CA GLU A 54 4.39 -21.69 13.31
C GLU A 54 3.27 -22.13 12.35
N GLU A 55 2.21 -22.75 12.89
CA GLU A 55 1.03 -23.10 12.10
C GLU A 55 0.32 -21.84 11.55
N PHE A 56 0.16 -20.82 12.38
CA PHE A 56 -0.39 -19.53 11.95
C PHE A 56 0.41 -18.92 10.82
N MET A 57 1.74 -18.82 10.94
CA MET A 57 2.62 -18.30 9.89
C MET A 57 2.54 -19.14 8.61
N LYS A 58 2.52 -20.46 8.74
CA LYS A 58 2.45 -21.38 7.59
C LYS A 58 1.14 -21.26 6.81
N VAL A 59 0.01 -21.08 7.49
CA VAL A 59 -1.32 -21.02 6.86
C VAL A 59 -1.65 -19.62 6.36
N SER A 60 -1.37 -18.59 7.16
CA SER A 60 -1.76 -17.21 6.86
C SER A 60 -0.70 -16.39 6.14
N GLY A 61 0.58 -16.80 6.23
CA GLY A 61 1.70 -15.94 5.83
C GLY A 61 2.01 -14.82 6.84
N GLY A 62 1.40 -14.86 8.02
CA GLY A 62 1.54 -13.82 9.04
C GLY A 62 0.59 -12.65 8.83
N LEU A 63 0.90 -11.52 9.48
CA LEU A 63 0.08 -10.31 9.43
C LEU A 63 0.44 -9.38 8.26
N ASP A 64 1.47 -9.72 7.49
CA ASP A 64 1.98 -8.89 6.39
C ASP A 64 1.19 -9.06 5.07
N GLY A 65 0.05 -9.76 5.11
CA GLY A 65 -0.85 -9.94 3.97
C GLY A 65 -1.74 -8.71 3.73
N GLY A 66 -1.72 -8.15 2.51
CA GLY A 66 -2.68 -7.13 2.08
C GLY A 66 -2.10 -5.90 1.38
N SER A 67 -0.77 -5.81 1.23
CA SER A 67 -0.10 -4.61 0.69
C SER A 67 -0.37 -4.33 -0.79
N ASP A 68 -0.95 -5.28 -1.54
CA ASP A 68 -1.17 -5.10 -2.96
C ASP A 68 -2.39 -5.90 -3.48
N PRO A 69 -3.62 -5.48 -3.12
CA PRO A 69 -4.82 -6.17 -3.57
C PRO A 69 -4.94 -6.00 -5.10
N PRO A 70 -5.15 -7.08 -5.88
CA PRO A 70 -5.23 -7.03 -7.34
C PRO A 70 -6.25 -6.03 -7.89
N VAL A 71 -7.25 -5.66 -7.09
CA VAL A 71 -8.25 -4.64 -7.42
C VAL A 71 -7.63 -3.24 -7.46
N PHE A 72 -6.78 -2.90 -6.50
CA PHE A 72 -6.17 -1.57 -6.42
C PHE A 72 -5.16 -1.35 -7.54
N GLN A 73 -4.38 -2.37 -7.89
CA GLN A 73 -3.49 -2.33 -9.05
C GLN A 73 -4.26 -2.04 -10.35
N ARG A 74 -5.41 -2.68 -10.54
CA ARG A 74 -6.27 -2.43 -11.72
C ARG A 74 -6.83 -1.02 -11.73
N ALA A 75 -7.33 -0.55 -10.59
CA ALA A 75 -7.85 0.81 -10.45
C ALA A 75 -6.77 1.86 -10.73
N GLU A 76 -5.56 1.65 -10.24
CA GLU A 76 -4.44 2.56 -10.45
C GLU A 76 -3.98 2.57 -11.91
N LYS A 77 -3.91 1.39 -12.56
CA LYS A 77 -3.61 1.29 -13.99
C LYS A 77 -4.65 2.04 -14.85
N GLU A 78 -5.93 1.92 -14.51
CA GLU A 78 -7.00 2.65 -15.20
C GLU A 78 -6.88 4.16 -15.00
N ARG A 79 -6.59 4.60 -13.76
CA ARG A 79 -6.38 6.01 -13.43
C ARG A 79 -5.23 6.62 -14.24
N LEU A 80 -4.09 5.94 -14.31
CA LEU A 80 -2.93 6.36 -15.10
C LEU A 80 -3.22 6.38 -16.61
N GLY A 81 -3.96 5.39 -17.12
CA GLY A 81 -4.38 5.34 -18.52
C GLY A 81 -5.24 6.55 -18.92
N LYS A 82 -6.23 6.91 -18.09
CA LYS A 82 -7.11 8.07 -18.34
C LYS A 82 -6.33 9.40 -18.33
N LEU A 83 -5.39 9.56 -17.40
CA LEU A 83 -4.53 10.75 -17.33
C LEU A 83 -3.67 10.91 -18.59
N SER A 84 -3.06 9.82 -19.07
CA SER A 84 -2.26 9.85 -20.31
C SER A 84 -3.07 10.24 -21.54
N ILE A 85 -4.28 9.70 -21.69
CA ILE A 85 -5.18 10.06 -22.80
C ILE A 85 -5.55 11.56 -22.73
N GLN A 86 -5.86 12.06 -21.53
CA GLN A 86 -6.22 13.45 -21.33
C GLN A 86 -5.04 14.40 -21.61
N GLU A 87 -3.83 14.05 -21.19
CA GLU A 87 -2.62 14.82 -21.45
C GLU A 87 -2.30 14.86 -22.94
N ASN A 88 -2.35 13.71 -23.62
CA ASN A 88 -2.18 13.64 -25.06
C ASN A 88 -3.22 14.48 -25.80
N ALA A 89 -4.50 14.39 -25.43
CA ALA A 89 -5.56 15.21 -26.04
C ALA A 89 -5.32 16.72 -25.85
N LYS A 90 -4.82 17.14 -24.68
CA LYS A 90 -4.44 18.54 -24.44
C LYS A 90 -3.28 18.96 -25.33
N LEU A 91 -2.26 18.13 -25.47
CA LEU A 91 -1.10 18.37 -26.33
C LEU A 91 -1.50 18.50 -27.81
N TYR A 92 -2.36 17.60 -28.32
CA TYR A 92 -2.88 17.70 -29.68
C TYR A 92 -3.67 19.01 -29.89
N SER A 93 -4.57 19.37 -28.96
CA SER A 93 -5.33 20.62 -29.09
C SER A 93 -4.45 21.88 -29.02
N LEU A 94 -3.35 21.84 -28.25
CA LEU A 94 -2.41 22.95 -28.14
C LEU A 94 -1.59 23.09 -29.42
N CYS A 95 -1.16 21.96 -30.00
CA CYS A 95 -0.48 21.92 -31.29
C CYS A 95 -1.35 22.54 -32.39
N GLU A 96 -2.62 22.14 -32.48
CA GLU A 96 -3.57 22.69 -33.46
C GLU A 96 -3.76 24.20 -33.29
N LYS A 97 -3.96 24.69 -32.06
CA LYS A 97 -4.08 26.13 -31.77
C LYS A 97 -2.82 26.92 -32.16
N THR A 98 -1.65 26.33 -31.94
CA THR A 98 -0.35 26.93 -32.28
C THR A 98 -0.14 27.00 -33.79
N ILE A 99 -0.51 25.95 -34.53
CA ILE A 99 -0.45 25.92 -35.99
C ILE A 99 -1.37 26.99 -36.60
N VAL A 100 -2.60 27.11 -36.11
CA VAL A 100 -3.54 28.14 -36.59
C VAL A 100 -3.01 29.55 -36.33
N SER A 101 -2.47 29.82 -35.14
CA SER A 101 -1.94 31.16 -34.82
C SER A 101 -0.69 31.53 -35.64
N ILE A 102 0.20 30.58 -35.93
CA ILE A 102 1.34 30.79 -36.85
C ILE A 102 0.87 31.05 -38.28
N SER A 103 -0.22 30.40 -38.71
CA SER A 103 -0.77 30.55 -40.06
C SER A 103 -1.49 31.89 -40.26
N VAL A 104 -2.11 32.42 -39.20
CA VAL A 104 -2.82 33.72 -39.21
C VAL A 104 -1.86 34.90 -39.07
N GLY A 105 -0.76 34.76 -38.31
CA GLY A 105 0.25 35.81 -38.12
C GLY A 105 1.24 36.01 -39.28
N LYS A 106 1.01 35.39 -40.44
CA LYS A 106 1.87 35.45 -41.63
C LYS A 106 1.32 36.30 -42.78
N TYR A 107 0.28 37.12 -42.53
CA TYR A 107 -0.25 38.10 -43.48
C TYR A 107 -0.19 39.51 -42.90
#